data_AF-A0A7C3N649-F1
#
_entry.id   AF-A0A7C3N649-F1
#
_cell.length_a   1.000
_cell.length_b   1.000
_cell.length_c   1.000
_cell.angle_alpha   90.00
_cell.angle_beta   90.00
_cell.angle_gamma   90.00
#
_symmetry.space_group_name_H-M   'P 1'
#
loop_
_entity.id
_entity.type
_entity.pdbx_description
1 polymer ?
#
loop_
_entity_poly.entity_id
_entity_poly.type
_entity_poly.pdbx_seq_one_letter_code
_entity_poly.pdbx_strand_id
1 'polypeptide(L)' 'MSKDEAVRYALNLAKEVTKLGQDLWVSYDAEADVLYISLQYPQRATDTIMLDDVGILLSYRGRKLVGITVLEASKR' A
#
# COMPACT_ATOMS: atom_id res chain seq x y z
N MET A 1 18.49 -13.98 1.38
CA MET A 1 18.68 -12.89 0.42
C MET A 1 20.15 -12.52 0.41
N SER A 2 20.81 -12.60 -0.74
CA SER A 2 22.19 -12.13 -0.93
C SER A 2 22.24 -10.61 -1.01
N LYS A 3 23.44 -10.03 -0.93
CA LYS A 3 23.64 -8.58 -1.11
C LYS A 3 23.10 -8.09 -2.46
N ASP A 4 23.38 -8.82 -3.53
CA ASP A 4 22.96 -8.42 -4.88
C ASP A 4 21.44 -8.50 -5.08
N GLU A 5 20.80 -9.49 -4.45
CA GLU A 5 19.34 -9.59 -4.40
C GLU A 5 18.73 -8.42 -3.63
N ALA A 6 19.30 -8.06 -2.48
CA ALA A 6 18.83 -6.94 -1.67
C ALA A 6 18.94 -5.60 -2.43
N VAL A 7 20.07 -5.36 -3.12
CA VAL A 7 20.26 -4.17 -3.95
C VAL A 7 19.21 -4.10 -5.05
N ARG A 8 18.97 -5.21 -5.76
CA ARG A 8 17.96 -5.26 -6.83
C ARG A 8 16.56 -5.00 -6.29
N TYR A 9 16.21 -5.59 -5.14
CA TYR A 9 14.92 -5.38 -4.49
C TYR A 9 14.72 -3.90 -4.12
N ALA A 10 15.72 -3.29 -3.46
CA ALA A 10 15.66 -1.89 -3.05
C ALA A 10 15.52 -0.93 -4.24
N LEU A 11 16.27 -1.15 -5.32
CA LEU A 11 16.19 -0.31 -6.53
C LEU A 11 14.83 -0.42 -7.23
N ASN A 12 14.27 -1.63 -7.30
CA ASN A 12 12.93 -1.84 -7.88
C ASN A 12 11.85 -1.17 -7.02
N LEU A 13 11.91 -1.32 -5.71
CA LEU A 13 10.98 -0.66 -4.80
C LEU A 13 11.07 0.86 -4.92
N ALA A 14 12.28 1.43 -4.92
CA ALA A 14 12.49 2.86 -5.09
C ALA A 14 11.92 3.37 -6.43
N LYS A 15 12.09 2.61 -7.51
CA LYS A 15 11.52 2.95 -8.83
C LYS A 15 9.98 2.99 -8.80
N GLU A 16 9.33 2.03 -8.16
CA GLU A 16 7.86 2.00 -8.11
C GLU A 16 7.31 3.08 -7.17
N VAL A 17 7.93 3.28 -6.00
CA VAL A 17 7.51 4.32 -5.05
C VAL A 17 7.69 5.73 -5.64
N THR A 18 8.78 6.00 -6.35
CA THR A 18 9.03 7.33 -6.95
C THR A 18 8.02 7.70 -8.02
N LYS A 19 7.42 6.73 -8.73
CA LYS A 19 6.33 7.00 -9.69
C LYS A 19 5.07 7.56 -9.03
N LEU A 20 4.86 7.32 -7.73
CA LEU A 20 3.69 7.83 -7.01
C LEU A 20 3.78 9.34 -6.74
N GLY A 21 4.98 9.91 -6.76
CA GLY A 21 5.21 11.36 -6.64
C GLY A 21 4.76 11.98 -5.32
N GLN A 22 4.54 11.17 -4.27
CA GLN A 22 4.08 11.60 -2.95
C GLN A 22 4.62 10.68 -1.87
N ASP A 23 4.62 11.16 -0.63
CA ASP A 23 5.01 10.37 0.54
C ASP A 23 4.09 9.16 0.74
N LEU A 24 4.66 8.08 1.25
CA LEU A 24 3.98 6.81 1.48
C LEU A 24 4.16 6.39 2.95
N TRP A 25 3.08 5.97 3.58
CA TRP A 25 3.13 5.32 4.90
C TRP A 25 2.61 3.91 4.77
N VAL A 26 3.42 2.95 5.18
CA VAL A 26 3.11 1.53 5.06
C VAL A 26 3.12 0.91 6.45
N SER A 27 2.07 0.16 6.78
CA SER A 27 1.97 -0.61 8.01
C SER A 27 1.43 -1.99 7.69
N TYR A 28 2.16 -3.03 8.09
CA TYR A 28 1.72 -4.41 7.96
C TYR A 28 1.28 -4.92 9.33
N ASP A 29 0.03 -5.33 9.44
CA ASP A 29 -0.51 -6.03 10.60
C ASP A 29 -0.41 -7.54 10.35
N ALA A 30 0.52 -8.18 11.04
CA ALA A 30 0.78 -9.61 10.87
C ALA A 30 -0.27 -10.49 11.56
N GLU A 31 -1.00 -9.98 12.57
CA GLU A 31 -2.06 -10.74 13.24
C GLU A 31 -3.29 -10.82 12.35
N ALA A 32 -3.63 -9.72 11.68
CA ALA A 32 -4.74 -9.65 10.73
C ALA A 32 -4.38 -10.12 9.30
N ASP A 33 -3.09 -10.26 8.97
CA ASP A 33 -2.57 -10.43 7.60
C ASP A 33 -3.06 -9.33 6.64
N VAL A 34 -2.89 -8.07 7.07
CA VAL A 34 -3.37 -6.88 6.35
C VAL A 34 -2.24 -5.86 6.15
N LEU A 35 -2.06 -5.41 4.91
CA LEU A 35 -1.15 -4.32 4.56
C LEU A 35 -1.93 -3.02 4.33
N TYR A 36 -1.64 -2.01 5.12
CA TYR A 36 -2.16 -0.66 4.97
C TYR A 36 -1.13 0.22 4.27
N ILE A 37 -1.57 0.93 3.23
CA ILE A 37 -0.76 1.88 2.46
C ILE A 37 -1.51 3.21 2.45
N SER A 38 -1.03 4.20 3.18
CA SER A 38 -1.54 5.57 3.12
C SER A 38 -0.71 6.41 2.14
N LEU A 39 -1.40 7.11 1.24
CA LEU A 39 -0.79 8.00 0.23
C LEU A 39 -0.70 9.46 0.73
N GLN A 40 -1.13 9.71 1.97
CA GLN A 40 -1.08 11.00 2.64
C GLN A 40 -1.28 10.81 4.15
N TYR A 41 -0.65 11.65 4.96
CA TYR A 41 -0.87 11.68 6.39
C TYR A 41 -1.34 13.08 6.85
N PRO A 42 -2.47 13.19 7.58
CA PRO A 42 -3.44 12.14 7.89
C PRO A 42 -4.30 11.75 6.68
N GLN A 43 -4.69 10.48 6.58
CA GLN A 43 -5.48 9.95 5.45
C GLN A 43 -6.84 10.65 5.30
N ARG A 44 -7.62 10.80 6.38
CA ARG A 44 -8.96 11.42 6.41
C ARG A 44 -9.86 10.98 5.24
N ALA A 45 -9.94 9.67 4.98
CA ALA A 45 -10.85 9.15 3.96
C ALA A 45 -12.31 9.47 4.33
N THR A 46 -13.13 9.78 3.33
CA THR A 46 -14.58 9.96 3.44
C THR A 46 -15.33 8.73 2.96
N ASP A 47 -14.73 7.97 2.05
CA ASP A 47 -15.37 6.83 1.38
C ASP A 47 -14.38 5.68 1.24
N THR A 48 -14.89 4.46 1.16
CA THR A 48 -14.08 3.27 0.86
C THR A 48 -14.83 2.36 -0.08
N ILE A 49 -14.15 1.94 -1.15
CA ILE A 49 -14.65 0.97 -2.12
C ILE A 49 -13.97 -0.36 -1.80
N MET A 50 -14.77 -1.40 -1.58
CA MET A 50 -14.29 -2.75 -1.33
C MET A 50 -14.36 -3.54 -2.63
N LEU A 51 -13.23 -4.11 -3.04
CA LEU A 51 -13.08 -4.99 -4.19
C LEU A 51 -12.84 -6.41 -3.65
N ASP A 52 -13.94 -7.04 -3.19
CA ASP A 52 -13.93 -8.29 -2.43
C ASP A 52 -13.25 -9.45 -3.17
N ASP A 53 -13.51 -9.56 -4.47
CA ASP A 53 -12.97 -10.58 -5.37
C ASP A 53 -11.44 -10.57 -5.44
N VAL A 54 -10.84 -9.40 -5.26
CA VAL A 54 -9.39 -9.20 -5.26
C VAL A 54 -8.84 -8.84 -3.90
N GLY A 55 -9.64 -8.83 -2.82
CA GLY A 55 -9.23 -8.54 -1.45
C GLY A 55 -8.51 -7.19 -1.27
N ILE A 56 -8.99 -6.14 -1.94
CA ILE A 56 -8.44 -4.78 -1.86
C ILE A 56 -9.53 -3.81 -1.42
N LEU A 57 -9.21 -2.92 -0.49
CA LEU A 57 -10.04 -1.75 -0.18
C LEU A 57 -9.33 -0.49 -0.64
N LEU A 58 -10.05 0.35 -1.38
CA LEU A 58 -9.58 1.64 -1.86
C LEU A 58 -10.26 2.76 -1.07
N SER A 59 -9.49 3.51 -0.30
CA SER A 59 -9.99 4.62 0.52
C SER A 59 -9.84 5.95 -0.19
N TYR A 60 -10.93 6.72 -0.28
CA TYR A 60 -10.99 7.99 -0.99
C TYR A 60 -11.32 9.16 -0.05
N ARG A 61 -10.84 10.35 -0.39
CA ARG A 61 -11.34 11.63 0.13
C ARG A 61 -11.92 12.42 -1.03
N GLY A 62 -13.25 12.40 -1.15
CA GLY A 62 -13.93 12.81 -2.39
C GLY A 62 -13.47 11.93 -3.56
N ARG A 63 -12.88 12.54 -4.59
CA ARG A 63 -12.38 11.80 -5.78
C ARG A 63 -10.91 11.36 -5.70
N LYS A 64 -10.19 11.75 -4.64
CA LYS A 64 -8.76 11.45 -4.49
C LYS A 64 -8.59 10.12 -3.76
N LEU A 65 -7.81 9.19 -4.32
CA LEU A 65 -7.36 7.99 -3.60
C LEU A 65 -6.36 8.42 -2.53
N VAL A 66 -6.59 8.02 -1.28
CA VAL A 66 -5.79 8.43 -0.12
C VAL A 66 -5.23 7.25 0.67
N GLY A 67 -5.75 6.05 0.46
CA GLY A 67 -5.22 4.83 1.04
C GLY A 67 -5.64 3.57 0.30
N ILE A 68 -4.86 2.51 0.50
CA ILE A 68 -5.09 1.16 -0.03
C ILE A 68 -4.93 0.20 1.15
N THR A 69 -5.85 -0.73 1.30
CA THR A 69 -5.73 -1.85 2.24
C THR A 69 -5.72 -3.14 1.44
N VAL A 70 -4.74 -4.00 1.67
CA VAL A 70 -4.62 -5.31 1.02
C VAL A 70 -4.84 -6.38 2.05
N LEU A 71 -5.86 -7.21 1.84
CA LEU A 71 -6.20 -8.35 2.67
C LEU A 71 -5.42 -9.59 2.21
N GLU A 72 -5.15 -10.49 3.15
CA GLU A 72 -4.31 -11.68 2.94
C GLU A 72 -2.98 -11.30 2.29
N ALA A 73 -2.35 -10.24 2.81
CA ALA A 73 -1.23 -9.58 2.16
C ALA A 73 -0.03 -10.52 1.99
N SER A 74 0.16 -11.47 2.90
CA SER A 74 1.20 -12.50 2.83
C SER A 74 1.05 -13.46 1.64
N LYS A 75 -0.13 -13.52 1.01
CA LYS A 75 -0.43 -14.39 -0.14
C LYS A 75 -0.34 -13.67 -1.50
N ARG A 76 0.06 -12.41 -1.51
CA ARG A 76 0.16 -11.56 -2.70
C ARG A 76 1.54 -11.57 -3.33
#